data_AF-Q5WEA1-F1
#
_entry.id   AF-Q5WEA1-F1
#
_cell.length_a   1.000
_cell.length_b   1.000
_cell.length_c   1.000
_cell.angle_alpha   90.00
_cell.angle_beta   90.00
_cell.angle_gamma   90.00
#
_symmetry.space_group_name_H-M   'P 1'
#
loop_
_entity.id
_entity.type
_entity.pdbx_description
1 polymer ?
#
loop_
_entity_poly.entity_id
_entity_poly.type
_entity_poly.pdbx_seq_one_letter_code
_entity_poly.pdbx_strand_id
1 'polypeptide(L)'
;MRLNSVMRNKKAAVGSKNRAKVHAVQDVLIQEYIEVVSVAALSQVAAQPFSDDETKEGAVNRARGALDATEADFGFGLEGGVSEWQGTLYLCNWGALATRSGQLYTAAGLRLPLPTDIAALLYDGLELSKALKQAVPHVDVSQGAVGHLTNGLLTRKTMFSEVVRACYGQYRLATDKLH
;
A
#
# COMPACT_ATOMS: atom_id res chain seq x y z
N MET A 1 -0.96 36.48 -29.05
CA MET A 1 -0.65 36.39 -27.62
C MET A 1 -1.14 35.03 -27.13
N ARG A 2 -0.31 33.97 -27.20
CA ARG A 2 -0.69 32.65 -26.66
C ARG A 2 -0.37 32.68 -25.17
N LEU A 3 -1.39 32.57 -24.32
CA LEU A 3 -1.20 32.46 -22.89
C LEU A 3 -0.27 31.27 -22.61
N ASN A 4 0.76 31.53 -21.81
CA ASN A 4 1.54 30.49 -21.15
C ASN A 4 0.57 29.66 -20.30
N SER A 5 0.18 28.50 -20.81
CA SER A 5 -0.40 27.44 -20.00
C SER A 5 0.67 27.03 -19.00
N VAL A 6 0.61 27.58 -17.79
CA VAL A 6 1.40 27.09 -16.65
C VAL A 6 1.03 25.62 -16.50
N MET A 7 1.93 24.71 -16.87
CA MET A 7 1.70 23.28 -16.63
C MET A 7 1.54 23.11 -15.12
N ARG A 8 0.33 22.77 -14.68
CA ARG A 8 0.07 22.46 -13.28
C ARG A 8 0.92 21.24 -12.92
N ASN A 9 1.67 21.32 -11.82
CA ASN A 9 2.37 20.16 -11.29
C ASN A 9 1.34 19.06 -10.98
N LYS A 10 1.61 17.85 -11.47
CA LYS A 10 0.77 16.69 -11.16
C LYS A 10 0.76 16.44 -9.66
N LYS A 11 -0.34 15.90 -9.16
CA LYS A 11 -0.56 15.63 -7.75
C LYS A 11 -0.96 14.17 -7.54
N ALA A 12 -0.41 13.55 -6.51
CA ALA A 12 -0.77 12.20 -6.08
C ALA A 12 -1.34 12.26 -4.66
N ALA A 13 -2.46 11.58 -4.43
CA ALA A 13 -3.07 11.42 -3.12
C ALA A 13 -2.86 10.00 -2.61
N VAL A 14 -2.39 9.86 -1.38
CA VAL A 14 -2.26 8.57 -0.68
C VAL A 14 -3.43 8.39 0.26
N GLY A 15 -4.20 7.31 0.09
CA GLY A 15 -5.37 6.94 0.90
C GLY A 15 -5.04 6.41 2.30
N SER A 16 -4.01 6.98 2.94
CA SER A 16 -3.56 6.61 4.28
C SER A 16 -2.77 7.75 4.93
N LYS A 17 -2.92 7.92 6.26
CA LYS A 17 -2.08 8.81 7.09
C LYS A 17 -0.84 8.12 7.68
N ASN A 18 -0.67 6.81 7.48
CA ASN A 18 0.50 6.08 7.93
C ASN A 18 1.77 6.58 7.22
N ARG A 19 2.75 7.08 8.00
CA ARG A 19 4.00 7.66 7.49
C ARG A 19 4.78 6.73 6.57
N ALA A 20 4.85 5.43 6.86
CA ALA A 20 5.58 4.48 6.01
C ALA A 20 4.91 4.32 4.63
N LYS A 21 3.56 4.29 4.58
CA LYS A 21 2.80 4.23 3.33
C LYS A 21 2.96 5.52 2.51
N VAL A 22 2.90 6.69 3.17
CA VAL A 22 3.08 7.99 2.50
C VAL A 22 4.50 8.15 1.96
N HIS A 23 5.51 7.86 2.78
CA HIS A 23 6.91 7.93 2.36
C HIS A 23 7.23 6.95 1.24
N ALA A 24 6.61 5.76 1.23
CA ALA A 24 6.78 4.80 0.14
C ALA A 24 6.35 5.38 -1.23
N VAL A 25 5.27 6.15 -1.27
CA VAL A 25 4.81 6.83 -2.48
C VAL A 25 5.71 8.02 -2.82
N GLN A 26 6.06 8.84 -1.83
CA GLN A 26 6.98 9.97 -2.02
C GLN A 26 8.32 9.55 -2.60
N ASP A 27 8.94 8.51 -2.04
CA ASP A 27 10.26 8.01 -2.47
C ASP A 27 10.22 7.52 -3.93
N VAL A 28 9.12 6.90 -4.37
CA VAL A 28 8.98 6.42 -5.76
C VAL A 28 8.73 7.56 -6.74
N LEU A 29 8.00 8.59 -6.32
CA LEU A 29 7.65 9.73 -7.19
C LEU A 29 8.61 10.92 -7.09
N ILE A 30 9.68 10.81 -6.30
CA ILE A 30 10.58 11.93 -5.99
C ILE A 30 11.22 12.55 -7.25
N GLN A 31 11.49 11.75 -8.28
CA GLN A 31 12.08 12.20 -9.55
C GLN A 31 11.04 12.68 -10.57
N GLU A 32 9.75 12.52 -10.27
CA GLU A 32 8.65 12.80 -11.20
C GLU A 32 8.06 14.21 -10.98
N TYR A 33 8.57 14.96 -10.00
CA TYR A 33 8.06 16.29 -9.59
C TYR A 33 6.56 16.31 -9.27
N ILE A 34 6.02 15.17 -8.81
CA ILE A 34 4.61 15.01 -8.42
C ILE A 34 4.46 15.41 -6.96
N GLU A 35 3.57 16.35 -6.67
CA GLU A 35 3.22 16.72 -5.28
C GLU A 35 2.46 15.56 -4.62
N VAL A 36 2.94 15.06 -3.49
CA VAL A 36 2.26 13.99 -2.74
C VAL A 36 1.52 14.55 -1.53
N VAL A 37 0.22 14.31 -1.48
CA VAL A 37 -0.64 14.57 -0.32
C VAL A 37 -1.18 13.27 0.28
N SER A 38 -1.59 13.31 1.55
CA SER A 38 -2.19 12.16 2.22
C SER A 38 -3.60 12.49 2.73
N VAL A 39 -4.51 11.53 2.63
CA VAL A 39 -5.89 11.62 3.15
C VAL A 39 -6.26 10.35 3.90
N ALA A 40 -7.22 10.43 4.81
CA ALA A 40 -7.72 9.27 5.54
C ALA A 40 -8.88 8.64 4.74
N ALA A 41 -8.55 7.80 3.75
CA ALA A 41 -9.55 7.04 3.01
C ALA A 41 -9.87 5.72 3.72
N LEU A 42 -11.14 5.29 3.72
CA LEU A 42 -11.55 4.00 4.28
C LEU A 42 -11.20 2.86 3.31
N SER A 43 -10.80 1.71 3.84
CA SER A 43 -10.56 0.50 3.03
C SER A 43 -11.85 -0.26 2.70
N GLN A 44 -12.92 -0.05 3.47
CA GLN A 44 -14.20 -0.75 3.33
C GLN A 44 -14.10 -2.29 3.40
N VAL A 45 -13.03 -2.81 4.01
CA VAL A 45 -12.81 -4.23 4.31
C VAL A 45 -12.44 -4.39 5.78
N ALA A 46 -12.23 -5.62 6.26
CA ALA A 46 -11.83 -5.84 7.65
C ALA A 46 -10.54 -5.09 8.02
N ALA A 47 -10.40 -4.73 9.31
CA ALA A 47 -9.18 -4.10 9.82
C ALA A 47 -7.93 -5.00 9.64
N GLN A 48 -8.14 -6.32 9.67
CA GLN A 48 -7.16 -7.33 9.32
C GLN A 48 -7.71 -8.18 8.17
N PRO A 49 -7.41 -7.83 6.91
CA PRO A 49 -7.81 -8.65 5.77
C PRO A 49 -7.18 -10.05 5.85
N PHE A 50 -7.96 -11.07 5.48
CA PHE A 50 -7.57 -12.48 5.60
C PHE A 50 -7.44 -13.23 4.26
N SER A 51 -7.59 -12.51 3.14
CA SER A 51 -7.32 -13.02 1.80
C SER A 51 -6.66 -11.98 0.92
N ASP A 52 -6.04 -12.43 -0.17
CA ASP A 52 -5.52 -11.53 -1.21
C ASP A 52 -6.60 -10.67 -1.83
N ASP A 53 -7.77 -11.25 -2.13
CA ASP A 53 -8.86 -10.52 -2.76
C ASP A 53 -9.36 -9.39 -1.86
N GLU A 54 -9.53 -9.66 -0.57
CA GLU A 54 -9.92 -8.64 0.41
C GLU A 54 -8.83 -7.58 0.59
N THR A 55 -7.56 -8.00 0.67
CA THR A 55 -6.44 -7.05 0.82
C THR A 55 -6.29 -6.15 -0.40
N LYS A 56 -6.43 -6.71 -1.60
CA LYS A 56 -6.45 -5.98 -2.87
C LYS A 56 -7.63 -5.02 -2.91
N GLU A 57 -8.82 -5.46 -2.54
CA GLU A 57 -10.02 -4.61 -2.53
C GLU A 57 -9.84 -3.43 -1.57
N GLY A 58 -9.29 -3.67 -0.37
CA GLY A 58 -8.93 -2.61 0.57
C GLY A 58 -7.94 -1.58 -0.01
N ALA A 59 -6.94 -2.03 -0.79
CA ALA A 59 -6.03 -1.14 -1.49
C ALA A 59 -6.76 -0.33 -2.59
N VAL A 60 -7.62 -0.96 -3.39
CA VAL A 60 -8.39 -0.29 -4.45
C VAL A 60 -9.34 0.77 -3.87
N ASN A 61 -10.06 0.45 -2.81
CA ASN A 61 -10.98 1.37 -2.14
C ASN A 61 -10.26 2.59 -1.57
N ARG A 62 -9.08 2.40 -0.97
CA ARG A 62 -8.23 3.52 -0.52
C ARG A 62 -7.75 4.38 -1.69
N ALA A 63 -7.37 3.77 -2.81
CA ALA A 63 -6.90 4.50 -3.99
C ALA A 63 -8.00 5.38 -4.58
N ARG A 64 -9.20 4.82 -4.77
CA ARG A 64 -10.38 5.55 -5.27
C ARG A 64 -10.83 6.62 -4.29
N GLY A 65 -10.99 6.29 -3.01
CA GLY A 65 -11.36 7.26 -1.98
C GLY A 65 -10.35 8.41 -1.84
N ALA A 66 -9.07 8.17 -2.12
CA ALA A 66 -8.06 9.24 -2.16
C ALA A 66 -8.25 10.20 -3.34
N LEU A 67 -8.62 9.68 -4.52
CA LEU A 67 -8.99 10.51 -5.66
C LEU A 67 -10.28 11.28 -5.41
N ASP A 68 -11.29 10.66 -4.81
CA ASP A 68 -12.58 11.32 -4.58
C ASP A 68 -12.48 12.44 -3.54
N ALA A 69 -11.60 12.28 -2.54
CA ALA A 69 -11.38 13.27 -1.50
C ALA A 69 -10.44 14.42 -1.91
N THR A 70 -9.87 14.40 -3.12
CA THR A 70 -8.86 15.37 -3.54
C THR A 70 -8.97 15.74 -5.02
N GLU A 71 -8.25 16.78 -5.45
CA GLU A 71 -8.08 17.14 -6.87
C GLU A 71 -6.77 16.58 -7.45
N ALA A 72 -6.33 15.40 -6.99
CA ALA A 72 -5.12 14.72 -7.47
C ALA A 72 -5.28 14.03 -8.84
N ASP A 73 -4.20 13.85 -9.59
CA ASP A 73 -4.21 13.09 -10.85
C ASP A 73 -4.16 11.58 -10.59
N PHE A 74 -3.56 11.20 -9.46
CA PHE A 74 -3.32 9.83 -9.03
C PHE A 74 -3.83 9.58 -7.61
N GLY A 75 -4.46 8.43 -7.39
CA GLY A 75 -4.79 7.90 -6.07
C GLY A 75 -3.99 6.64 -5.79
N PHE A 76 -3.24 6.62 -4.70
CA PHE A 76 -2.53 5.45 -4.22
C PHE A 76 -3.21 4.87 -3.00
N GLY A 77 -3.55 3.59 -3.07
CA GLY A 77 -4.00 2.79 -1.94
C GLY A 77 -3.02 1.66 -1.66
N LEU A 78 -2.69 1.48 -0.40
CA LEU A 78 -1.71 0.51 0.06
C LEU A 78 -2.31 -0.23 1.23
N GLU A 79 -2.39 -1.56 1.17
CA GLU A 79 -2.98 -2.38 2.23
C GLU A 79 -2.11 -3.59 2.55
N GLY A 80 -2.04 -3.93 3.83
CA GLY A 80 -1.40 -5.15 4.31
C GLY A 80 -2.47 -6.08 4.84
N GLY A 81 -2.28 -7.37 4.65
CA GLY A 81 -3.21 -8.39 5.08
C GLY A 81 -2.47 -9.69 5.38
N VAL A 82 -3.24 -10.75 5.49
CA VAL A 82 -2.72 -12.12 5.49
C VAL A 82 -3.51 -12.95 4.47
N SER A 83 -2.92 -14.04 4.01
CA SER A 83 -3.60 -15.00 3.15
C SER A 83 -3.07 -16.39 3.45
N GLU A 84 -3.98 -17.35 3.54
CA GLU A 84 -3.61 -18.75 3.74
C GLU A 84 -3.11 -19.35 2.42
N TRP A 85 -2.01 -20.11 2.49
CA TRP A 85 -1.49 -20.89 1.37
C TRP A 85 -0.98 -22.23 1.89
N GLN A 86 -1.60 -23.33 1.44
CA GLN A 86 -1.25 -24.70 1.83
C GLN A 86 -1.19 -24.90 3.36
N GLY A 87 -2.19 -24.37 4.09
CA GLY A 87 -2.27 -24.50 5.55
C GLY A 87 -1.34 -23.57 6.33
N THR A 88 -0.57 -22.71 5.65
CA THR A 88 0.29 -21.71 6.29
C THR A 88 -0.28 -20.32 6.06
N LEU A 89 -0.40 -19.53 7.12
CA LEU A 89 -0.83 -18.14 7.01
C LEU A 89 0.36 -17.27 6.62
N TYR A 90 0.28 -16.59 5.48
CA TYR A 90 1.31 -15.67 5.03
C TYR A 90 0.88 -14.23 5.27
N LEU A 91 1.79 -13.38 5.74
CA LEU A 91 1.69 -11.94 5.53
C LEU A 91 1.62 -11.67 4.03
N CYS A 92 0.78 -10.72 3.62
CA CYS A 92 0.78 -10.18 2.25
C CYS A 92 0.59 -8.66 2.27
N ASN A 93 0.90 -8.02 1.14
CA ASN A 93 0.55 -6.63 0.91
C ASN A 93 0.14 -6.39 -0.53
N TRP A 94 -0.72 -5.40 -0.73
CA TRP A 94 -1.22 -4.99 -2.03
C TRP A 94 -1.12 -3.47 -2.20
N GLY A 95 -0.85 -3.07 -3.43
CA GLY A 95 -0.91 -1.69 -3.88
C GLY A 95 -1.93 -1.53 -5.01
N ALA A 96 -2.54 -0.36 -5.06
CA ALA A 96 -3.41 0.09 -6.13
C ALA A 96 -3.08 1.54 -6.50
N LEU A 97 -3.05 1.81 -7.80
CA LEU A 97 -2.95 3.13 -8.41
C LEU A 97 -4.19 3.35 -9.28
N ALA A 98 -5.03 4.29 -8.87
CA ALA A 98 -6.15 4.78 -9.67
C ALA A 98 -5.78 6.10 -10.34
N THR A 99 -6.20 6.32 -11.58
CA THR A 99 -6.05 7.59 -12.30
C THR A 99 -7.39 8.30 -12.40
N ARG A 100 -7.36 9.64 -12.57
CA ARG A 100 -8.58 10.42 -12.84
C ARG A 100 -9.31 10.01 -14.12
N SER A 101 -8.57 9.44 -15.09
CA SER A 101 -9.13 8.88 -16.33
C SER A 101 -9.79 7.50 -16.17
N GLY A 102 -9.90 6.98 -14.94
CA GLY A 102 -10.58 5.72 -14.62
C GLY A 102 -9.73 4.47 -14.76
N GLN A 103 -8.43 4.60 -15.05
CA GLN A 103 -7.52 3.45 -15.10
C GLN A 103 -7.16 2.99 -13.69
N LEU A 104 -6.98 1.68 -13.54
CA LEU A 104 -6.62 1.04 -12.29
C LEU A 104 -5.49 0.04 -12.50
N TYR A 105 -4.41 0.22 -11.76
CA TYR A 105 -3.27 -0.68 -11.74
C TYR A 105 -3.12 -1.25 -10.35
N THR A 106 -2.96 -2.57 -10.23
CA THR A 106 -2.79 -3.25 -8.94
C THR A 106 -1.53 -4.10 -8.95
N ALA A 107 -0.93 -4.29 -7.78
CA ALA A 107 0.19 -5.20 -7.61
C ALA A 107 0.15 -5.85 -6.22
N ALA A 108 0.42 -7.16 -6.19
CA ALA A 108 0.75 -7.88 -4.97
C ALA A 108 2.24 -7.72 -4.67
N GLY A 109 2.59 -7.71 -3.39
CA GLY A 109 3.97 -7.62 -2.94
C GLY A 109 4.46 -8.87 -2.24
N LEU A 110 5.40 -8.66 -1.32
CA LEU A 110 6.08 -9.71 -0.58
C LEU A 110 5.09 -10.55 0.23
N ARG A 111 5.34 -11.86 0.25
CA ARG A 111 4.69 -12.79 1.17
C ARG A 111 5.71 -13.42 2.11
N LEU A 112 5.37 -13.53 3.38
CA LEU A 112 6.20 -14.18 4.38
C LEU A 112 5.34 -15.08 5.26
N PRO A 113 5.74 -16.33 5.52
CA PRO A 113 4.99 -17.20 6.42
C PRO A 113 5.01 -16.60 7.81
N LEU A 114 3.86 -16.63 8.49
CA LEU A 114 3.78 -16.24 9.88
C LEU A 114 4.17 -17.42 10.77
N PRO A 115 4.95 -17.18 11.85
CA PRO A 115 5.08 -18.12 12.95
C PRO A 115 3.71 -18.58 13.46
N THR A 116 3.61 -19.85 13.86
CA THR A 116 2.33 -20.48 14.21
C THR A 116 1.67 -19.86 15.44
N ASP A 117 2.45 -19.39 16.40
CA ASP A 117 2.01 -18.65 17.59
C ASP A 117 1.39 -17.30 17.23
N ILE A 118 1.98 -16.57 16.27
CA ILE A 118 1.40 -15.33 15.75
C ILE A 118 0.12 -15.63 14.95
N ALA A 119 0.16 -16.64 14.07
CA ALA A 119 -0.99 -17.01 13.25
C ALA A 119 -2.21 -17.41 14.10
N ALA A 120 -2.00 -18.17 15.17
CA ALA A 120 -3.06 -18.56 16.12
C ALA A 120 -3.79 -17.33 16.69
N LEU A 121 -3.05 -16.29 17.09
CA LEU A 121 -3.64 -15.04 17.60
C LEU A 121 -4.49 -14.31 16.54
N LEU A 122 -4.11 -14.38 15.25
CA LEU A 122 -4.92 -13.80 14.18
C LEU A 122 -6.22 -14.59 13.96
N TYR A 123 -6.17 -15.92 14.06
CA TYR A 123 -7.38 -16.75 14.00
C TYR A 123 -8.33 -16.47 15.18
N ASP A 124 -7.80 -16.08 16.33
CA ASP A 124 -8.58 -15.62 17.48
C ASP A 124 -9.10 -14.17 17.34
N GLY A 125 -8.91 -13.55 16.17
CA GLY A 125 -9.45 -12.23 15.82
C GLY A 125 -8.54 -11.05 16.17
N LEU A 126 -7.29 -11.30 16.58
CA LEU A 126 -6.34 -10.23 16.89
C LEU A 126 -5.68 -9.68 15.61
N GLU A 127 -5.61 -8.35 15.46
CA GLU A 127 -4.87 -7.74 14.35
C GLU A 127 -3.38 -8.08 14.41
N LEU A 128 -2.72 -8.23 13.25
CA LEU A 128 -1.32 -8.65 13.15
C LEU A 128 -0.36 -7.79 13.99
N SER A 129 -0.57 -6.48 14.04
CA SER A 129 0.29 -5.59 14.83
C SER A 129 0.16 -5.79 16.34
N LYS A 130 -1.02 -6.21 16.81
CA LYS A 130 -1.29 -6.54 18.21
C LYS A 130 -0.80 -7.95 18.53
N ALA A 131 -1.05 -8.92 17.64
CA ALA A 131 -0.56 -10.28 17.75
C ALA A 131 0.97 -10.32 17.85
N LEU A 132 1.66 -9.57 16.99
CA LEU A 132 3.12 -9.47 17.03
C LEU A 132 3.64 -8.90 18.36
N LYS A 133 3.02 -7.84 18.89
CA LYS A 133 3.39 -7.27 20.20
C LYS A 133 3.17 -8.23 21.35
N GLN A 134 2.12 -9.05 21.27
CA GLN A 134 1.79 -10.03 22.29
C GLN A 134 2.75 -11.21 22.27
N ALA A 135 3.10 -11.73 21.09
CA ALA A 135 4.04 -12.84 20.93
C ALA A 135 5.50 -12.43 21.22
N VAL A 136 5.87 -11.19 20.88
CA VAL A 136 7.24 -10.68 21.03
C VAL A 136 7.22 -9.39 21.87
N PRO A 137 7.26 -9.51 23.21
CA PRO A 137 7.40 -8.37 24.10
C PRO A 137 8.66 -7.60 23.71
N HIS A 138 8.54 -6.28 23.45
CA HIS A 138 9.60 -5.38 22.96
C HIS A 138 9.84 -5.31 21.44
N VAL A 139 9.02 -5.95 20.61
CA VAL A 139 9.13 -5.78 19.15
C VAL A 139 8.86 -4.33 18.70
N ASP A 140 9.76 -3.80 17.86
CA ASP A 140 9.50 -2.55 17.16
C ASP A 140 8.51 -2.76 16.00
N VAL A 141 7.25 -2.42 16.24
CA VAL A 141 6.20 -2.50 15.21
C VAL A 141 6.24 -1.37 14.18
N SER A 142 7.13 -0.37 14.34
CA SER A 142 7.24 0.76 13.41
C SER A 142 7.62 0.28 12.00
N GLN A 143 8.50 -0.74 11.94
CA GLN A 143 8.92 -1.42 10.72
C GLN A 143 7.91 -2.47 10.22
N GLY A 144 6.80 -2.65 10.94
CA GLY A 144 5.78 -3.66 10.67
C GLY A 144 6.26 -5.09 10.91
N ALA A 145 5.34 -6.05 10.76
CA ALA A 145 5.65 -7.48 10.93
C ALA A 145 6.76 -7.94 9.98
N VAL A 146 6.79 -7.42 8.74
CA VAL A 146 7.88 -7.67 7.79
C VAL A 146 9.27 -7.37 8.36
N GLY A 147 9.41 -6.31 9.16
CA GLY A 147 10.71 -5.97 9.76
C GLY A 147 11.15 -7.00 10.79
N HIS A 148 10.23 -7.45 11.64
CA HIS A 148 10.53 -8.51 12.60
C HIS A 148 10.85 -9.83 11.90
N LEU A 149 10.00 -10.26 10.96
CA LEU A 149 10.12 -11.53 10.24
C LEU A 149 11.39 -11.62 9.37
N THR A 150 12.04 -10.49 9.08
CA THR A 150 13.24 -10.41 8.25
C THR A 150 14.46 -9.89 9.00
N ASN A 151 14.44 -9.91 10.33
CA ASN A 151 15.52 -9.43 11.18
C ASN A 151 16.01 -8.00 10.80
N GLY A 152 15.07 -7.13 10.47
CA GLY A 152 15.31 -5.72 10.12
C GLY A 152 15.85 -5.48 8.71
N LEU A 153 16.10 -6.51 7.90
CA LEU A 153 16.60 -6.34 6.53
C LEU A 153 15.58 -5.69 5.60
N LEU A 154 14.29 -5.92 5.86
CA LEU A 154 13.20 -5.23 5.18
C LEU A 154 12.43 -4.35 6.15
N THR A 155 11.81 -3.31 5.61
CA THR A 155 10.94 -2.41 6.37
C THR A 155 9.56 -2.37 5.74
N ARG A 156 8.55 -1.98 6.52
CA ARG A 156 7.20 -1.69 6.01
C ARG A 156 7.24 -0.67 4.87
N LYS A 157 8.12 0.33 4.94
CA LYS A 157 8.29 1.31 3.86
C LYS A 157 8.78 0.62 2.58
N THR A 158 9.88 -0.12 2.66
CA THR A 158 10.46 -0.85 1.52
C THR A 158 9.44 -1.79 0.88
N MET A 159 8.73 -2.57 1.70
CA MET A 159 7.69 -3.50 1.25
C MET A 159 6.57 -2.80 0.46
N PHE A 160 6.14 -1.62 0.90
CA PHE A 160 5.14 -0.83 0.16
C PHE A 160 5.74 -0.11 -1.06
N SER A 161 6.99 0.32 -1.01
CA SER A 161 7.65 0.93 -2.18
C SER A 161 7.69 -0.01 -3.37
N GLU A 162 7.87 -1.31 -3.17
CA GLU A 162 7.86 -2.30 -4.27
C GLU A 162 6.52 -2.34 -5.01
N VAL A 163 5.39 -2.42 -4.29
CA VAL A 163 4.07 -2.43 -4.94
C VAL A 163 3.71 -1.08 -5.57
N VAL A 164 4.20 0.04 -5.00
CA VAL A 164 4.08 1.37 -5.62
C VAL A 164 4.85 1.42 -6.94
N ARG A 165 6.11 0.95 -6.97
CA ARG A 165 6.92 0.87 -8.20
C ARG A 165 6.24 0.02 -9.25
N ALA A 166 5.71 -1.14 -8.86
CA ALA A 166 5.00 -2.02 -9.78
C ALA A 166 3.74 -1.36 -10.36
N CYS A 167 2.92 -0.69 -9.55
CA CYS A 167 1.73 0.02 -10.04
C CYS A 167 2.11 1.20 -10.94
N TYR A 168 3.07 2.02 -10.53
CA TYR A 168 3.49 3.20 -11.29
C TYR A 168 4.20 2.84 -12.60
N GLY A 169 5.01 1.78 -12.59
CA GLY A 169 5.66 1.24 -13.78
C GLY A 169 4.66 0.74 -14.82
N GLN A 170 3.59 0.05 -14.39
CA GLN A 170 2.49 -0.35 -15.29
C GLN A 170 1.80 0.86 -15.91
N TYR A 171 1.53 1.90 -15.12
CA TYR A 171 0.96 3.16 -15.61
C TYR A 171 1.88 3.82 -16.66
N ARG A 172 3.18 3.95 -16.37
CA ARG A 172 4.16 4.55 -17.30
C ARG A 172 4.21 3.79 -18.63
N LEU A 173 4.26 2.46 -18.58
CA LEU A 173 4.25 1.62 -19.78
C LEU A 173 2.97 1.81 -20.60
N ALA A 174 1.81 1.98 -19.94
CA ALA A 174 0.56 2.21 -20.63
C ALA A 174 0.48 3.61 -21.27
N THR A 175 1.08 4.64 -20.64
CA THR A 175 1.11 5.99 -21.21
C THR A 175 2.14 6.19 -22.31
N ASP A 176 3.28 5.52 -22.24
CA ASP A 176 4.34 5.61 -23.26
C ASP A 176 3.89 5.01 -24.60
N LYS A 177 2.90 4.12 -24.61
CA LYS A 177 2.29 3.55 -25.83
C LYS A 177 1.30 4.50 -26.53
N LEU A 178 0.98 5.65 -25.95
CA LEU A 178 0.07 6.65 -26.52
C LEU A 178 0.82 7.79 -27.25
N HIS A 179 2.16 7.69 -27.34
CA HIS A 179 3.05 8.57 -28.07
C HIS A 179 3.84 7.77 -29.10
#